data_AF-A0A920VI23-F1
#
_entry.id   AF-A0A920VI23-F1
#
_cell.length_a   1.000
_cell.length_b   1.000
_cell.length_c   1.000
_cell.angle_alpha   90.00
_cell.angle_beta   90.00
_cell.angle_gamma   90.00
#
_symmetry.space_group_name_H-M   'P 1'
#
loop_
_entity.id
_entity.type
_entity.pdbx_description
1 polymer ?
#
loop_
_entity_poly.entity_id
_entity_poly.type
_entity_poly.pdbx_seq_one_letter_code
_entity_poly.pdbx_strand_id
1 'polypeptide(L)'
;MTQIARGFLWQEPVHTIRALQRVLNALDNFSDLTGVSIFRHGATVATNTALERKGAKLGVITTQGFRDVLIIGRGNRTQLYDIKAVRPIGPVKRSRVLEVEERVGPNGEISHPLTKKPSSPQPITCVSLGVDAIAVCFLHS
;
A
#
# COMPACT_ATOMS: atom_id res chain seq x y z
N MET A 1 -3.33 -44.32 6.34
CA MET A 1 -1.90 -43.93 6.36
C MET A 1 -1.79 -42.55 5.72
N THR A 2 -1.76 -41.50 6.55
CA THR A 2 -1.76 -40.11 6.07
C THR A 2 -0.31 -39.70 5.79
N GLN A 3 0.03 -39.55 4.52
CA GLN A 3 1.38 -39.21 4.07
C GLN A 3 1.62 -37.72 4.31
N ILE A 4 2.47 -37.40 5.30
CA ILE A 4 2.88 -36.04 5.62
C ILE A 4 3.81 -35.54 4.51
N ALA A 5 3.41 -34.47 3.83
CA ALA A 5 4.20 -33.82 2.80
C ALA A 5 5.55 -33.34 3.39
N ARG A 6 6.66 -33.84 2.85
CA ARG A 6 8.01 -33.37 3.17
C ARG A 6 8.18 -31.97 2.59
N GLY A 7 8.10 -30.94 3.45
CA GLY A 7 8.38 -29.56 3.07
C GLY A 7 9.87 -29.35 2.81
N PHE A 8 10.21 -28.75 1.67
CA PHE A 8 11.55 -28.22 1.38
C PHE A 8 11.64 -26.78 1.89
N LEU A 9 12.69 -26.46 2.65
CA LEU A 9 12.91 -25.14 3.26
C LEU A 9 14.15 -24.50 2.62
N TRP A 10 13.98 -23.33 2.00
CA TRP A 10 15.03 -22.59 1.29
C TRP A 10 14.99 -21.11 1.69
N GLN A 11 16.15 -20.50 2.01
CA GLN A 11 16.26 -19.10 2.47
C GLN A 11 17.52 -18.40 1.92
N GLU A 12 17.37 -17.17 1.40
CA GLU A 12 18.46 -16.29 0.91
C GLU A 12 18.06 -14.77 1.01
N PRO A 13 19.00 -13.80 1.20
CA PRO A 13 18.72 -12.39 1.53
C PRO A 13 18.02 -11.58 0.42
N VAL A 14 17.11 -10.64 0.75
CA VAL A 14 16.07 -10.08 -0.16
C VAL A 14 16.41 -8.69 -0.71
N HIS A 15 16.29 -8.52 -2.04
CA HIS A 15 16.09 -7.23 -2.73
C HIS A 15 14.80 -7.31 -3.57
N THR A 16 13.91 -6.32 -3.42
CA THR A 16 12.46 -6.36 -3.72
C THR A 16 12.10 -6.73 -5.16
N ILE A 17 12.91 -6.37 -6.16
CA ILE A 17 12.60 -6.64 -7.58
C ILE A 17 12.93 -8.09 -7.99
N ARG A 18 13.82 -8.77 -7.26
CA ARG A 18 14.26 -10.14 -7.62
C ARG A 18 13.50 -11.24 -6.89
N ALA A 19 12.55 -10.90 -6.02
CA ALA A 19 11.83 -11.91 -5.22
C ALA A 19 11.07 -12.93 -6.09
N LEU A 20 10.35 -12.46 -7.11
CA LEU A 20 9.62 -13.34 -8.02
C LEU A 20 10.55 -14.18 -8.89
N GLN A 21 11.62 -13.57 -9.44
CA GLN A 21 12.64 -14.30 -10.20
C GLN A 21 13.28 -15.41 -9.39
N ARG A 22 13.46 -15.23 -8.08
CA ARG A 22 13.98 -16.28 -7.20
C ARG A 22 12.99 -17.41 -6.98
N VAL A 23 11.69 -17.10 -6.87
CA VAL A 23 10.66 -18.13 -6.82
C VAL A 23 10.70 -18.95 -8.12
N LEU A 24 10.81 -18.31 -9.28
CA LEU A 24 10.92 -19.00 -10.56
C LEU A 24 12.19 -19.87 -10.64
N ASN A 25 13.36 -19.31 -10.30
CA ASN A 25 14.61 -20.08 -10.28
C ASN A 25 14.57 -21.25 -9.27
N ALA A 26 13.86 -21.10 -8.16
CA ALA A 26 13.69 -22.18 -7.19
C ALA A 26 12.80 -23.29 -7.76
N LEU A 27 11.75 -22.92 -8.50
CA LEU A 27 10.85 -23.87 -9.19
C LEU A 27 11.58 -24.65 -10.30
N ASP A 28 12.56 -24.04 -10.97
CA ASP A 28 13.38 -24.71 -12.00
C ASP A 28 14.20 -25.90 -11.44
N ASN A 29 14.41 -25.98 -10.12
CA ASN A 29 15.07 -27.15 -9.50
C ASN A 29 14.16 -28.38 -9.37
N PHE A 30 12.87 -28.23 -9.65
CA PHE A 30 11.91 -29.34 -9.59
C PHE A 30 11.70 -29.88 -11.01
N SER A 31 12.02 -31.16 -11.20
CA SER A 31 11.93 -31.83 -12.51
C SER A 31 10.49 -32.08 -12.97
N ASP A 32 9.52 -32.05 -12.06
CA ASP A 32 8.11 -32.24 -12.36
C ASP A 32 7.24 -31.48 -11.36
N LEU A 33 6.30 -30.70 -11.88
CA LEU A 33 5.28 -29.97 -11.11
C LEU A 33 3.86 -30.46 -11.44
N THR A 34 3.73 -31.48 -12.30
CA THR A 34 2.43 -32.07 -12.62
C THR A 34 1.84 -32.73 -11.38
N GLY A 35 0.58 -32.40 -11.07
CA GLY A 35 -0.10 -32.82 -9.84
C GLY A 35 -0.03 -31.84 -8.66
N VAL A 36 0.73 -30.75 -8.77
CA VAL A 36 0.67 -29.65 -7.78
C VAL A 36 -0.63 -28.86 -7.99
N SER A 37 -1.56 -28.98 -7.05
CA SER A 37 -2.84 -28.27 -7.09
C SER A 37 -2.80 -26.88 -6.45
N ILE A 38 -1.86 -26.63 -5.53
CA ILE A 38 -1.74 -25.37 -4.78
C ILE A 38 -0.27 -25.05 -4.51
N PHE A 39 0.14 -23.82 -4.81
CA PHE A 39 1.42 -23.24 -4.39
C PHE A 39 1.17 -22.02 -3.48
N ARG A 40 1.91 -21.93 -2.38
CA ARG A 40 1.82 -20.81 -1.42
C ARG A 40 3.19 -20.23 -1.18
N HIS A 41 3.33 -18.92 -1.42
CA HIS A 41 4.57 -18.18 -1.18
C HIS A 41 4.32 -17.08 -0.15
N GLY A 42 5.12 -17.09 0.93
CA GLY A 42 5.15 -16.02 1.92
C GLY A 42 6.44 -15.21 1.77
N ALA A 43 6.31 -13.88 1.71
CA ALA A 43 7.44 -12.96 1.68
C ALA A 43 7.25 -11.84 2.71
N THR A 44 8.35 -11.41 3.33
CA THR A 44 8.38 -10.29 4.29
C THR A 44 8.65 -8.94 3.62
N VAL A 45 8.76 -8.93 2.29
CA VAL A 45 9.17 -7.75 1.52
C VAL A 45 8.27 -6.54 1.77
N ALA A 46 6.96 -6.74 1.91
CA ALA A 46 6.00 -5.66 2.18
C ALA A 46 6.25 -5.04 3.57
N THR A 47 6.36 -5.88 4.60
CA THR A 47 6.59 -5.42 5.98
C THR A 47 7.92 -4.70 6.12
N ASN A 48 9.00 -5.26 5.56
CA ASN A 48 10.33 -4.64 5.61
C ASN A 48 10.36 -3.33 4.81
N THR A 49 9.69 -3.26 3.66
CA THR A 49 9.56 -2.02 2.87
C THR A 49 8.88 -0.90 3.68
N ALA A 50 7.84 -1.25 4.44
CA ALA A 50 7.13 -0.30 5.31
C ALA A 50 8.00 0.15 6.49
N LEU A 51 8.68 -0.79 7.18
CA LEU A 51 9.54 -0.50 8.32
C LEU A 51 10.76 0.36 7.92
N GLU A 52 11.42 0.00 6.82
CA GLU A 52 12.60 0.70 6.31
C GLU A 52 12.25 1.97 5.53
N ARG A 53 10.96 2.22 5.27
CA ARG A 53 10.45 3.36 4.49
C ARG A 53 11.08 3.47 3.10
N LYS A 54 11.41 2.33 2.48
CA LYS A 54 11.99 2.21 1.14
C LYS A 54 10.93 1.92 0.07
N GLY A 55 9.68 2.28 0.34
CA GLY A 55 8.58 2.11 -0.60
C GLY A 55 8.57 3.16 -1.71
N ALA A 56 7.64 2.98 -2.65
CA ALA A 56 7.36 3.93 -3.72
C ALA A 56 7.10 5.34 -3.19
N LYS A 57 7.55 6.36 -3.93
CA LYS A 57 7.20 7.76 -3.68
C LYS A 57 5.71 7.96 -3.96
N LEU A 58 4.89 7.88 -2.91
CA LEU A 58 3.44 7.85 -3.04
C LEU A 58 2.82 9.26 -3.12
N GLY A 59 1.82 9.40 -4.00
CA GLY A 59 0.78 10.45 -3.96
C GLY A 59 -0.57 9.87 -3.54
N VAL A 60 -1.43 10.69 -2.97
CA VAL A 60 -2.78 10.27 -2.53
C VAL A 60 -3.82 11.23 -3.09
N ILE A 61 -4.90 10.68 -3.61
CA ILE A 61 -6.11 11.41 -3.99
C ILE A 61 -7.20 11.02 -3.01
N THR A 62 -7.85 12.01 -2.39
CA THR A 62 -8.90 11.80 -1.39
C THR A 62 -10.03 12.80 -1.55
N THR A 63 -11.08 12.62 -0.76
CA THR A 63 -12.25 13.50 -0.72
C THR A 63 -11.90 14.90 -0.25
N GLN A 64 -12.49 15.92 -0.86
CA GLN A 64 -12.36 17.32 -0.44
C GLN A 64 -12.73 17.50 1.04
N GLY A 65 -11.84 18.17 1.78
CA GLY A 65 -11.92 18.34 3.22
C GLY A 65 -11.22 17.23 4.02
N PHE A 66 -10.71 16.17 3.37
CA PHE A 66 -10.10 15.01 4.04
C PHE A 66 -8.59 14.90 3.80
N ARG A 67 -7.96 15.91 3.20
CA ARG A 67 -6.51 15.95 2.94
C ARG A 67 -5.62 15.62 4.14
N ASP A 68 -6.04 16.04 5.33
CA ASP A 68 -5.22 15.95 6.55
C ASP A 68 -5.44 14.66 7.35
N VAL A 69 -6.35 13.79 6.93
CA VAL A 69 -6.68 12.55 7.66
C VAL A 69 -5.45 11.66 7.86
N LEU A 70 -4.56 11.55 6.87
CA LEU A 70 -3.35 10.73 7.00
C LEU A 70 -2.34 11.31 8.01
N ILE A 71 -2.37 12.62 8.23
CA ILE A 71 -1.48 13.34 9.16
C ILE A 71 -2.08 13.32 10.57
N ILE A 72 -3.40 13.54 10.69
CA ILE A 72 -4.15 13.48 11.95
C ILE A 72 -4.24 12.04 12.47
N GLY A 73 -4.30 11.05 11.57
CA GLY A 73 -4.47 9.63 11.91
C GLY A 73 -5.70 9.40 12.79
N ARG A 74 -5.57 8.54 13.79
CA ARG A 74 -6.65 8.21 14.73
C ARG A 74 -6.41 8.71 16.16
N GLY A 75 -5.50 9.66 16.34
CA GLY A 75 -5.16 10.16 17.67
C GLY A 75 -4.39 9.17 18.57
N ASN A 76 -3.97 8.02 18.04
CA ASN A 76 -3.18 7.03 18.78
C ASN A 76 -1.86 7.65 19.26
N ARG A 77 -1.60 7.56 20.57
CA ARG A 77 -0.33 8.00 21.18
C ARG A 77 0.63 6.82 21.26
N THR A 78 1.80 6.94 20.66
CA THR A 78 2.88 5.95 20.79
C THR A 78 3.49 5.94 22.18
N GLN A 79 3.50 7.08 22.87
CA GLN A 79 3.91 7.24 24.27
C GLN A 79 2.76 7.89 25.03
N LEU A 80 1.99 7.09 25.77
CA LEU A 80 0.69 7.53 26.32
C LEU A 80 0.80 8.71 27.31
N TYR A 81 1.89 8.72 28.09
CA TYR A 81 2.11 9.66 29.19
C TYR A 81 3.10 10.79 28.87
N ASP A 82 3.70 10.79 27.68
CA ASP A 82 4.57 11.87 27.24
C ASP A 82 3.77 12.87 26.38
N ILE A 83 3.43 14.03 26.95
CA ILE A 83 2.72 15.10 26.25
C ILE A 83 3.56 15.78 25.17
N LYS A 84 4.89 15.61 25.20
CA LYS A 84 5.83 16.15 24.22
C LYS A 84 6.14 15.15 23.09
N ALA A 85 5.53 13.96 23.13
CA ALA A 85 5.77 12.92 22.13
C ALA A 85 5.44 13.40 20.72
N VAL A 86 6.43 13.31 19.82
CA VAL A 86 6.28 13.70 18.43
C VAL A 86 5.77 12.51 17.62
N ARG A 87 4.74 12.75 16.81
CA ARG A 87 4.22 11.73 15.91
C ARG A 87 5.25 11.38 14.82
N PRO A 88 5.46 10.09 14.51
CA PRO A 88 6.27 9.71 13.36
C PRO A 88 5.73 10.30 12.06
N ILE A 89 6.63 10.69 11.16
CA ILE A 89 6.26 11.18 9.83
C ILE A 89 5.48 10.07 9.11
N GLY A 90 4.36 10.43 8.48
CA GLY A 90 3.54 9.50 7.70
C GLY A 90 4.25 8.99 6.44
N PRO A 91 3.65 8.01 5.73
CA PRO A 91 4.20 7.49 4.48
C PRO A 91 4.12 8.50 3.31
N VAL A 92 3.27 9.52 3.42
CA VAL A 92 3.00 10.50 2.37
C VAL A 92 3.18 11.91 2.91
N LYS A 93 3.87 12.77 2.15
CA LYS A 93 3.96 14.20 2.47
C LYS A 93 2.63 14.88 2.16
N ARG A 94 2.19 15.80 3.01
CA ARG A 94 0.96 16.59 2.81
C ARG A 94 0.85 17.22 1.42
N SER A 95 1.97 17.70 0.89
CA SER A 95 2.05 18.32 -0.44
C SER A 95 1.70 17.36 -1.60
N ARG A 96 1.69 16.05 -1.36
CA ARG A 96 1.31 15.01 -2.32
C ARG A 96 -0.05 14.39 -2.05
N VAL A 97 -0.80 14.93 -1.09
CA VAL A 97 -2.21 14.59 -0.87
C VAL A 97 -3.04 15.64 -1.59
N LEU A 98 -3.81 15.20 -2.57
CA LEU A 98 -4.69 16.02 -3.40
C LEU A 98 -6.14 15.66 -3.10
N GLU A 99 -7.01 16.65 -3.31
CA GLU A 99 -8.44 16.55 -3.03
C GLU A 99 -9.22 16.59 -4.33
N VAL A 100 -10.29 15.79 -4.36
CA VAL A 100 -11.29 15.80 -5.41
C VAL A 100 -12.64 16.14 -4.78
N GLU A 101 -13.42 16.93 -5.52
CA GLU A 101 -14.79 17.27 -5.14
C GLU A 101 -15.69 16.10 -5.51
N GLU A 102 -15.84 15.18 -4.56
CA GLU A 102 -16.82 14.11 -4.58
C GLU A 102 -17.24 13.77 -3.15
N ARG A 103 -18.40 13.14 -2.97
CA ARG A 103 -18.85 12.67 -1.66
C ARG A 103 -19.88 11.57 -1.80
N VAL A 104 -19.57 10.47 -1.13
CA VAL A 104 -20.51 9.38 -0.84
C VAL A 104 -20.81 9.45 0.67
N GLY A 105 -22.05 9.21 1.05
CA GLY A 105 -22.45 9.11 2.44
C GLY A 105 -22.37 7.68 2.98
N PRO A 106 -22.59 7.47 4.28
CA PRO A 106 -22.39 6.18 4.93
C PRO A 106 -23.32 5.08 4.42
N ASN A 107 -24.46 5.41 3.79
CA ASN A 107 -25.39 4.44 3.22
C ASN A 107 -25.21 4.27 1.70
N GLY A 108 -24.11 4.79 1.13
CA GLY A 108 -23.82 4.73 -0.29
C GLY A 108 -24.53 5.81 -1.13
N GLU A 109 -25.24 6.73 -0.49
CA GLU A 109 -25.87 7.86 -1.18
C GLU A 109 -24.82 8.82 -1.74
N ILE A 110 -24.98 9.23 -3.00
CA ILE A 110 -24.07 10.17 -3.66
C ILE A 110 -24.59 11.58 -3.39
N SER A 111 -23.96 12.30 -2.48
CA SER A 111 -24.30 13.71 -2.23
C SER A 111 -23.56 14.66 -3.19
N HIS A 112 -22.34 14.32 -3.58
CA HIS A 112 -21.58 15.03 -4.61
C HIS A 112 -20.94 14.03 -5.58
N PRO A 113 -21.38 13.97 -6.85
CA PRO A 113 -20.85 13.00 -7.80
C PRO A 113 -19.42 13.35 -8.23
N LEU A 114 -18.61 12.31 -8.45
CA LEU A 114 -17.28 12.47 -9.02
C LEU A 114 -17.37 13.07 -10.43
N THR A 115 -16.76 14.23 -10.63
CA THR A 115 -16.84 14.96 -11.89
C THR A 115 -15.80 14.47 -12.90
N LYS A 116 -16.23 14.19 -14.14
CA LYS A 116 -15.33 13.76 -15.24
C LYS A 116 -14.40 14.87 -15.75
N LYS A 117 -14.74 16.13 -15.49
CA LYS A 117 -13.97 17.33 -15.84
C LYS A 117 -13.65 18.14 -14.57
N PRO A 118 -12.73 17.65 -13.72
CA PRO A 118 -12.37 18.38 -12.52
C PRO A 118 -11.69 19.71 -12.91
N SER A 119 -11.90 20.74 -12.09
CA SER A 119 -11.30 22.08 -12.28
C SER A 119 -9.77 22.07 -12.18
N SER A 120 -9.19 21.07 -11.51
CA SER A 120 -7.77 20.77 -11.52
C SER A 120 -7.55 19.30 -11.88
N PRO A 121 -6.60 18.93 -12.73
CA PRO A 121 -6.36 17.52 -13.07
C PRO A 121 -5.43 16.88 -12.03
N GLN A 122 -5.98 16.48 -10.87
CA GLN A 122 -5.20 15.96 -9.74
C GLN A 122 -4.24 14.81 -10.11
N PRO A 123 -4.61 13.84 -10.96
CA PRO A 123 -3.67 12.81 -11.40
C PRO A 123 -2.46 13.38 -12.16
N ILE A 124 -2.66 14.41 -12.99
CA ILE A 124 -1.58 15.10 -13.71
C ILE A 124 -0.70 15.87 -12.73
N THR A 125 -1.31 16.51 -11.72
CA THR A 125 -0.57 17.15 -10.63
C THR A 125 0.28 16.13 -9.86
N CYS A 126 -0.25 14.94 -9.54
CA CYS A 126 0.53 13.87 -8.93
C CYS A 126 1.74 13.46 -9.79
N VAL A 127 1.55 13.27 -11.10
CA VAL A 127 2.64 12.96 -12.04
C VAL A 127 3.70 14.05 -12.04
N SER A 128 3.29 15.34 -12.05
CA SER A 128 4.23 16.47 -11.98
C SER A 128 5.04 16.54 -10.68
N LEU A 129 4.51 15.97 -9.59
CA LEU A 129 5.22 15.85 -8.31
C LEU A 129 6.23 14.69 -8.30
N GLY A 130 6.34 13.95 -9.42
CA GLY A 130 7.25 12.83 -9.64
C GLY A 130 6.98 11.67 -8.69
N VAL A 131 5.70 11.32 -8.46
CA VAL A 131 5.32 10.15 -7.66
C VAL A 131 5.46 8.87 -8.47
N ASP A 132 5.86 7.78 -7.82
CA ASP A 132 5.98 6.45 -8.45
C ASP A 132 4.65 5.70 -8.44
N ALA A 133 3.75 6.07 -7.51
CA ALA A 133 2.46 5.44 -7.31
C ALA A 133 1.42 6.44 -6.80
N ILE A 134 0.14 6.16 -7.06
CA ILE A 134 -1.00 6.95 -6.58
C ILE A 134 -1.97 6.00 -5.86
N ALA A 135 -2.35 6.36 -4.63
CA ALA A 135 -3.47 5.74 -3.94
C ALA A 135 -4.71 6.64 -4.05
N VAL A 136 -5.87 6.04 -4.35
CA VAL A 136 -7.17 6.72 -4.34
C VAL A 136 -7.94 6.23 -3.12
N CYS A 137 -8.28 7.15 -2.22
CA CYS A 137 -8.91 6.85 -0.94
C CYS A 137 -10.05 7.84 -0.68
N PHE A 138 -11.24 7.52 -1.19
CA PHE A 138 -12.42 8.34 -0.96
C PHE A 138 -13.14 7.92 0.32
N LEU A 139 -13.91 8.84 0.89
CA LEU A 139 -14.71 8.52 2.05
C LEU A 139 -15.84 7.54 1.66
N HIS A 140 -15.98 6.46 2.42
CA HIS A 140 -17.00 5.41 2.20
C HIS A 140 -16.87 4.61 0.89
N SER A 141 -15.68 4.54 0.28
CA SER A 141 -15.37 3.70 -0.91
C SER A 141 -15.05 2.25 -0.59
#